data_AF-A0A0F9HJ68-F1
#
_entry.id   AF-A0A0F9HJ68-F1
#
_cell.length_a   1.000
_cell.length_b   1.000
_cell.length_c   1.000
_cell.angle_alpha   90.00
_cell.angle_beta   90.00
_cell.angle_gamma   90.00
#
_symmetry.space_group_name_H-M   'P 1'
#
loop_
_entity.id
_entity.type
_entity.pdbx_description
1 polymer ?
#
loop_
_entity_poly.entity_id
_entity_poly.type
_entity_poly.pdbx_seq_one_letter_code
_entity_poly.pdbx_strand_id
1 'polypeptide(L)'
;RKAEKEMAVIELAKDMERAIRALSKEGDKAAGLIELKALAMAEYDKRLGMTIGAMKASGTAVTIIDKLAKGEVQSYLYKKIIAEESLKAHYSRMEQLKAQLNGLQSMNRYLDVRP
;
A
#
# COMPACT_ATOMS: atom_id res chain seq x y z
N ARG A 1 -13.89 26.91 -31.46
CA ARG A 1 -15.00 26.36 -30.65
C ARG A 1 -15.20 24.85 -30.82
N LYS A 2 -15.50 24.31 -32.01
CA LYS A 2 -15.67 22.85 -32.20
C LYS A 2 -14.35 22.06 -32.11
N ALA A 3 -13.32 22.49 -32.84
CA ALA A 3 -11.99 21.88 -32.79
C ALA A 3 -11.31 21.95 -31.41
N GLU A 4 -11.54 23.02 -30.65
CA GLU A 4 -11.05 23.15 -29.26
C GLU A 4 -11.72 22.15 -28.31
N LYS A 5 -13.03 21.91 -28.47
CA LYS A 5 -13.75 20.87 -27.72
C LYS A 5 -13.26 19.47 -28.09
N GLU A 6 -13.08 19.18 -29.37
CA GLU A 6 -12.57 17.89 -29.84
C GLU A 6 -11.17 17.61 -29.28
N MET A 7 -10.30 18.60 -29.29
CA MET A 7 -8.96 18.50 -28.71
C MET A 7 -8.99 18.29 -27.18
N ALA A 8 -9.89 18.98 -26.47
CA ALA A 8 -10.08 18.79 -25.03
C ALA A 8 -10.59 17.38 -24.68
N VAL A 9 -11.50 16.81 -25.49
CA VAL A 9 -11.98 15.42 -25.33
C VAL A 9 -10.85 14.42 -25.54
N ILE A 10 -10.01 14.63 -26.57
CA ILE A 10 -8.86 13.75 -26.85
C ILE A 10 -7.85 13.77 -25.70
N GLU A 11 -7.51 14.95 -25.17
CA GLU A 11 -6.58 15.05 -24.04
C GLU A 11 -7.16 14.40 -22.78
N LEU A 12 -8.45 14.59 -22.50
CA LEU A 12 -9.11 13.94 -21.38
C LEU A 12 -9.15 12.41 -21.51
N ALA A 13 -9.35 11.89 -22.72
CA ALA A 13 -9.28 10.46 -22.99
C ALA A 13 -7.88 9.89 -22.71
N LYS A 14 -6.81 10.61 -23.10
CA LYS A 14 -5.43 10.23 -22.76
C LYS A 14 -5.19 10.23 -21.26
N ASP A 15 -5.72 11.21 -20.54
CA ASP A 15 -5.63 11.25 -19.07
C ASP A 15 -6.34 10.07 -18.39
N MET A 16 -7.54 9.71 -18.87
CA MET A 16 -8.26 8.53 -18.39
C MET A 16 -7.45 7.26 -18.65
N GLU A 17 -6.87 7.11 -19.84
CA GLU A 17 -6.03 5.96 -20.18
C GLU A 17 -4.79 5.88 -19.28
N ARG A 18 -4.14 7.02 -19.01
CA ARG A 18 -3.02 7.11 -18.06
C ARG A 18 -3.42 6.62 -16.67
N ALA A 19 -4.57 7.08 -16.16
CA ALA A 19 -5.07 6.67 -14.85
C ALA A 19 -5.41 5.17 -14.79
N ILE A 20 -6.03 4.61 -15.83
CA ILE A 20 -6.34 3.17 -15.94
C ILE A 20 -5.07 2.33 -15.96
N ARG A 21 -4.07 2.72 -16.75
CA ARG A 21 -2.77 2.04 -16.80
C ARG A 21 -2.05 2.09 -15.45
N ALA A 22 -2.10 3.23 -14.76
CA ALA A 22 -1.53 3.36 -13.42
C ALA A 22 -2.26 2.47 -12.40
N LEU A 23 -3.59 2.43 -12.44
CA LEU A 23 -4.40 1.58 -11.56
C LEU A 23 -4.11 0.09 -11.78
N SER A 24 -3.96 -0.33 -13.04
CA SER A 24 -3.61 -1.72 -13.38
C SER A 24 -2.22 -2.09 -12.83
N LYS A 25 -1.23 -1.23 -13.05
CA LYS A 25 0.13 -1.44 -12.50
C LYS A 25 0.18 -1.49 -10.98
N GLU A 26 -0.68 -0.73 -10.30
CA GLU A 26 -0.81 -0.85 -8.85
C GLU A 26 -1.48 -2.19 -8.50
N GLY A 27 -2.57 -2.57 -9.17
CA GLY A 27 -3.24 -3.85 -8.96
C GLY A 27 -2.28 -5.07 -9.02
N ASP A 28 -1.35 -5.08 -9.98
CA ASP A 28 -0.35 -6.15 -10.13
C ASP A 28 0.60 -6.28 -8.90
N LYS A 29 0.80 -5.21 -8.13
CA LYS A 29 1.67 -5.20 -6.94
C LYS A 29 0.98 -5.73 -5.69
N ALA A 30 -0.35 -5.77 -5.66
CA ALA A 30 -1.11 -6.03 -4.44
C ALA A 30 -0.76 -7.38 -3.81
N ALA A 31 -0.70 -8.45 -4.60
CA ALA A 31 -0.38 -9.79 -4.13
C ALA A 31 1.01 -9.84 -3.47
N GLY A 32 2.02 -9.23 -4.11
CA GLY A 32 3.39 -9.18 -3.58
C GLY A 32 3.49 -8.39 -2.27
N LEU A 33 2.78 -7.28 -2.14
CA LEU A 33 2.77 -6.50 -0.88
C LEU A 33 2.05 -7.24 0.25
N ILE A 34 0.98 -7.97 -0.04
CA ILE A 34 0.29 -8.83 0.92
C ILE A 34 1.22 -9.94 1.41
N GLU A 35 1.91 -10.61 0.49
CA GLU A 35 2.88 -11.67 0.82
C GLU A 35 4.03 -11.13 1.65
N LEU A 36 4.63 -9.99 1.25
CA LEU A 36 5.70 -9.34 2.00
C LEU A 36 5.29 -9.00 3.43
N LYS A 37 4.07 -8.48 3.62
CA LYS A 37 3.52 -8.22 4.96
C LYS A 37 3.37 -9.51 5.75
N ALA A 38 2.78 -10.54 5.16
CA ALA A 38 2.56 -11.83 5.82
C ALA A 38 3.88 -12.47 6.28
N LEU A 39 4.88 -12.49 5.41
CA LEU A 39 6.21 -13.03 5.71
C LEU A 39 6.93 -12.22 6.80
N ALA A 40 6.89 -10.89 6.71
CA ALA A 40 7.52 -10.02 7.72
C ALA A 40 6.87 -10.16 9.10
N MET A 41 5.54 -10.31 9.15
CA MET A 41 4.80 -10.57 10.39
C MET A 41 5.17 -11.94 10.97
N ALA A 42 5.13 -13.00 10.16
CA ALA A 42 5.43 -14.35 10.60
C ALA A 42 6.86 -14.48 11.14
N GLU A 43 7.84 -13.89 10.45
CA GLU A 43 9.24 -13.92 10.91
C GLU A 43 9.44 -13.11 12.19
N TYR A 44 8.82 -11.93 12.31
CA TYR A 44 8.88 -11.15 13.55
C TYR A 44 8.29 -11.91 14.74
N ASP A 45 7.09 -12.48 14.59
CA ASP A 45 6.41 -13.17 15.68
C ASP A 45 7.19 -14.43 16.11
N LYS A 46 7.74 -15.17 15.13
CA LYS A 46 8.63 -16.31 15.37
C LYS A 46 9.87 -15.89 16.17
N ARG A 47 10.58 -14.85 15.71
CA ARG A 47 11.83 -14.39 16.36
C ARG A 47 11.55 -13.87 17.76
N LEU A 48 10.50 -13.07 17.93
CA LEU A 48 10.12 -12.55 19.24
C LEU A 48 9.80 -13.69 20.21
N GLY A 49 9.01 -14.69 19.79
CA GLY A 49 8.67 -15.84 20.61
C GLY A 49 9.90 -16.66 21.04
N MET A 50 10.83 -16.92 20.11
CA MET A 50 12.09 -17.60 20.43
C MET A 50 12.93 -16.81 21.42
N THR A 51 13.08 -15.50 21.23
CA THR A 51 13.86 -14.63 22.12
C THR A 51 13.25 -14.56 23.52
N ILE A 52 11.93 -14.42 23.63
CA ILE A 52 11.22 -14.45 24.92
C ILE A 52 11.42 -15.80 25.60
N GLY A 53 11.32 -16.91 24.86
CA GLY A 53 11.55 -18.25 25.39
C GLY A 53 12.95 -18.43 25.95
N ALA A 54 13.98 -17.97 25.23
CA ALA A 54 15.36 -17.99 25.69
C ALA A 54 15.57 -17.14 26.95
N MET A 55 15.01 -15.93 26.99
CA MET A 55 15.12 -15.04 28.17
C MET A 55 14.43 -15.61 29.41
N LYS A 56 13.28 -16.28 29.23
CA LYS A 56 12.61 -17.00 30.32
C LYS A 56 13.49 -18.14 30.85
N ALA A 57 14.11 -18.90 29.95
CA ALA A 57 15.01 -20.00 30.33
C ALA A 57 16.27 -19.51 31.05
N SER A 58 16.77 -18.30 30.73
CA SER A 58 17.93 -17.69 31.42
C SER A 58 17.60 -17.01 32.75
N GLY A 59 16.34 -17.10 33.22
CA GLY A 59 15.93 -16.48 34.48
C GLY A 59 15.82 -14.95 34.43
N THR A 60 15.67 -14.37 33.23
CA THR A 60 15.43 -12.93 33.10
C THR A 60 14.13 -12.54 33.81
N ALA A 61 14.13 -11.41 34.51
CA ALA A 61 12.95 -10.96 35.25
C ALA A 61 11.75 -10.71 34.31
N VAL A 62 10.62 -11.35 34.60
CA VAL A 62 9.42 -11.36 33.74
C VAL A 62 8.95 -9.94 33.38
N THR A 63 9.09 -8.98 34.29
CA THR A 63 8.67 -7.58 34.11
C THR A 63 9.43 -6.82 33.02
N ILE A 64 10.62 -7.31 32.60
CA ILE A 64 11.46 -6.65 31.59
C ILE A 64 11.66 -7.46 30.31
N ILE A 65 11.26 -8.74 30.28
CA ILE A 65 11.49 -9.64 29.14
C ILE A 65 10.95 -9.03 27.84
N ASP A 66 9.71 -8.52 27.83
CA ASP A 66 9.11 -7.99 26.60
C ASP A 66 9.86 -6.78 26.05
N LYS A 67 10.39 -5.92 26.93
CA LYS A 67 11.18 -4.74 26.52
C LYS A 67 12.52 -5.17 25.92
N LEU A 68 13.21 -6.10 26.59
CA LEU A 68 14.50 -6.62 26.12
C LEU A 68 14.34 -7.38 24.81
N ALA A 69 13.37 -8.30 24.74
CA ALA A 69 13.13 -9.11 23.56
C ALA A 69 12.79 -8.25 22.34
N LYS A 70 11.96 -7.21 22.49
CA LYS A 70 11.68 -6.25 21.40
C LYS A 70 12.92 -5.49 20.95
N GLY A 71 13.82 -5.15 21.88
CA GLY A 71 15.12 -4.56 21.56
C GLY A 71 15.99 -5.48 20.70
N GLU A 72 16.09 -6.76 21.09
CA GLU A 72 16.86 -7.78 20.36
C GLU A 72 16.30 -8.04 18.94
N VAL A 73 14.96 -8.05 18.80
CA VAL A 73 14.31 -8.29 17.49
C VAL A 73 13.90 -7.01 16.76
N GLN A 74 14.49 -5.86 17.11
CA GLN A 74 14.11 -4.55 16.57
C GLN A 74 14.17 -4.47 15.03
N SER A 75 15.13 -5.15 14.41
CA SER A 75 15.30 -5.15 12.95
C SER A 75 14.15 -5.88 12.24
N TYR A 76 13.61 -6.94 12.86
CA TYR A 76 12.43 -7.65 12.38
C TYR A 76 11.15 -6.83 12.62
N LEU A 77 11.07 -6.14 13.77
CA LEU A 77 9.96 -5.21 14.03
C LEU A 77 9.92 -4.09 12.99
N TYR A 78 11.07 -3.50 12.67
CA TYR A 78 11.19 -2.49 11.63
C TYR A 78 10.70 -3.01 10.27
N LYS A 79 11.14 -4.20 9.85
CA LYS A 79 10.69 -4.82 8.58
C LYS A 79 9.18 -5.03 8.55
N LYS A 80 8.60 -5.51 9.65
CA LYS A 80 7.15 -5.67 9.80
C LYS A 80 6.41 -4.35 9.63
N ILE A 81 6.87 -3.29 10.30
CA ILE A 81 6.26 -1.95 10.21
C ILE A 81 6.33 -1.43 8.77
N ILE A 82 7.49 -1.51 8.12
CA ILE A 82 7.65 -1.04 6.75
C ILE A 82 6.72 -1.81 5.79
N ALA A 83 6.62 -3.13 5.91
CA ALA A 83 5.74 -3.92 5.06
C ALA A 83 4.25 -3.57 5.29
N GLU A 84 3.85 -3.35 6.54
CA GLU A 84 2.48 -2.94 6.88
C GLU A 84 2.13 -1.56 6.33
N GLU A 85 2.98 -0.56 6.57
CA GLU A 85 2.76 0.81 6.10
C GLU A 85 2.85 0.91 4.58
N SER A 86 3.70 0.10 3.94
CA SER A 86 3.76 0.02 2.47
C SER A 86 2.46 -0.49 1.87
N LEU A 87 1.86 -1.53 2.44
CA LEU A 87 0.57 -2.05 1.98
C LEU A 87 -0.56 -1.02 2.19
N LYS A 88 -0.57 -0.30 3.33
CA LYS A 88 -1.54 0.79 3.58
C LYS A 88 -1.39 1.94 2.59
N ALA A 89 -0.15 2.35 2.32
CA ALA A 89 0.15 3.39 1.35
C ALA A 89 -0.29 2.98 -0.06
N HIS A 90 -0.09 1.71 -0.42
CA HIS A 90 -0.53 1.15 -1.70
C HIS A 90 -2.07 1.21 -1.86
N TYR A 91 -2.85 0.78 -0.86
CA TYR A 91 -4.31 0.91 -0.94
C TYR A 91 -4.77 2.37 -1.01
N SER A 92 -4.16 3.25 -0.21
CA SER A 92 -4.43 4.69 -0.30
C SER A 92 -4.16 5.24 -1.70
N ARG A 93 -3.08 4.80 -2.35
CA ARG A 93 -2.74 5.19 -3.72
C ARG A 93 -3.77 4.69 -4.73
N MET A 94 -4.25 3.45 -4.60
CA MET A 94 -5.30 2.92 -5.47
C MET A 94 -6.60 3.73 -5.36
N GLU A 95 -7.00 4.09 -4.14
CA GLU A 95 -8.20 4.91 -3.92
C GLU A 95 -8.05 6.32 -4.53
N GLN A 96 -6.87 6.94 -4.40
CA GLN A 96 -6.59 8.20 -5.08
C GLN A 96 -6.70 8.08 -6.61
N LEU A 97 -6.17 7.02 -7.21
CA LEU A 97 -6.25 6.79 -8.66
C LEU A 97 -7.70 6.56 -9.11
N LYS A 98 -8.50 5.81 -8.35
CA LYS A 98 -9.93 5.65 -8.62
C LYS A 98 -10.68 6.98 -8.55
N ALA A 99 -10.41 7.79 -7.53
CA ALA A 99 -11.01 9.11 -7.38
C ALA A 99 -10.66 10.03 -8.56
N GLN A 100 -9.39 10.03 -9.00
CA GLN A 100 -8.96 10.76 -10.20
C GLN A 100 -9.70 10.29 -11.44
N LEU A 101 -9.77 8.97 -11.68
CA LEU A 101 -10.49 8.42 -12.83
C LEU A 101 -11.97 8.81 -12.83
N ASN A 102 -12.64 8.73 -11.68
CA ASN A 102 -14.02 9.14 -11.52
C ASN A 102 -14.21 10.64 -11.81
N GLY A 103 -13.27 11.48 -11.37
CA GLY A 103 -13.26 12.91 -11.69
C GLY A 103 -13.13 13.17 -13.19
N LEU A 104 -12.20 12.49 -13.87
CA LEU A 104 -12.00 12.57 -15.31
C LEU A 104 -13.25 12.11 -16.09
N GLN A 105 -13.87 11.00 -15.69
CA GLN A 105 -15.11 10.50 -16.29
C GLN A 105 -16.28 11.49 -16.09
N SER A 106 -16.34 12.15 -14.92
CA SER A 106 -17.32 13.19 -14.67
C SER A 106 -17.14 14.38 -15.60
N MET A 107 -15.91 14.88 -15.76
CA MET A 107 -15.59 15.96 -16.72
C MET A 107 -15.93 15.58 -18.15
N ASN A 108 -15.69 14.33 -18.55
CA ASN A 108 -15.99 13.86 -19.90
C ASN A 108 -17.49 13.96 -20.20
N ARG A 109 -18.36 13.64 -19.23
CA ARG A 109 -19.82 13.78 -19.38
C ARG A 109 -20.26 15.23 -19.62
N TYR A 110 -19.57 16.21 -19.06
CA TYR A 110 -19.86 17.63 -19.30
C TYR A 110 -19.28 18.17 -20.61
N LEU A 111 -18.27 17.51 -21.17
CA LEU A 111 -17.71 17.84 -22.49
C LEU A 111 -18.49 17.15 -23.62
N ASP A 112 -19.02 15.95 -23.37
CA ASP A 112 -19.88 15.15 -24.25
C ASP A 112 -21.32 15.68 -24.25
N VAL A 113 -21.49 17.00 -24.45
CA VAL A 113 -22.78 17.58 -24.85
C VAL A 113 -22.90 17.35 -26.36
N ARG A 114 -23.41 16.18 -26.73
CA ARG A 114 -23.95 15.98 -28.08
C ARG A 114 -25.06 17.02 -28.32
N PRO A 115 -25.23 17.52 -29.56
CA PRO A 115 -26.37 18.36 -29.91
C PRO A 115 -27.70 17.65 -29.64
#